data_AF-L1IPT7-F1
#
_entry.id   AF-L1IPT7-F1
#
_cell.length_a   1.000
_cell.length_b   1.000
_cell.length_c   1.000
_cell.angle_alpha   90.00
_cell.angle_beta   90.00
_cell.angle_gamma   90.00
#
_symmetry.space_group_name_H-M   'P 1'
#
loop_
_entity.id
_entity.type
_entity.pdbx_description
1 polymer ?
#
loop_
_entity_poly.entity_id
_entity_poly.type
_entity_poly.pdbx_seq_one_letter_code
_entity_poly.pdbx_strand_id
1 'polypeptide(L)'
;KEMEAAGMTGHWLPHADQFNYQIIVVVDGNVVPDRLPTQMNGNSAIVKQLTERIEHWYSSLRHGENIILVKSDISDLEETLERELKNASRLARIAKNGKLLVQKVLSQRAVDCYWAELLEVYSSFLEKPVAP
;
A
#
# COMPACT_ATOMS: atom_id res chain seq x y z
N LYS A 1 24.22 1.81 -12.73
CA LYS A 1 25.35 1.19 -13.46
C LYS A 1 25.14 -0.29 -13.75
N GLU A 2 25.18 -1.22 -12.79
CA GLU A 2 24.91 -2.65 -13.09
C GLU A 2 23.44 -2.93 -13.43
N MET A 3 22.50 -2.38 -12.67
CA MET A 3 21.06 -2.56 -12.95
C MET A 3 20.62 -1.91 -14.27
N GLU A 4 21.22 -0.77 -14.64
CA GLU A 4 21.02 -0.14 -15.96
C GLU A 4 21.60 -1.00 -17.08
N ALA A 5 22.81 -1.54 -16.91
CA ALA A 5 23.43 -2.42 -17.88
C ALA A 5 22.65 -3.73 -18.07
N ALA A 6 21.99 -4.21 -17.01
CA ALA A 6 21.10 -5.35 -17.04
C ALA A 6 19.69 -5.03 -17.58
N GLY A 7 19.40 -3.77 -17.97
CA GLY A 7 18.07 -3.34 -18.43
C GLY A 7 16.99 -3.39 -17.35
N MET A 8 17.39 -3.49 -16.08
CA MET A 8 16.49 -3.60 -14.92
C MET A 8 16.00 -2.24 -14.40
N THR A 9 16.48 -1.15 -15.00
CA THR A 9 15.99 0.22 -14.72
C THR A 9 15.33 0.78 -15.97
N GLY A 10 14.14 1.36 -15.81
CA GLY A 10 13.44 2.08 -16.86
C GLY A 10 13.34 3.58 -16.57
N HIS A 11 12.71 4.30 -17.49
CA HIS A 11 12.31 5.68 -17.22
C HIS A 11 11.29 5.73 -16.07
N TRP A 12 11.39 6.76 -15.24
CA TRP A 12 10.41 7.00 -14.20
C TRP A 12 9.03 7.22 -14.82
N LEU A 13 8.04 6.49 -14.32
CA LEU A 13 6.67 6.55 -14.82
C LEU A 13 5.80 7.36 -13.86
N PRO A 14 5.14 8.45 -14.31
CA PRO A 14 4.19 9.19 -13.48
C PRO A 14 3.04 8.31 -12.99
N HIS A 15 2.48 8.64 -11.82
CA HIS A 15 1.35 7.88 -11.26
C HIS A 15 0.16 7.77 -12.22
N ALA A 16 -0.17 8.84 -12.94
CA ALA A 16 -1.26 8.82 -13.93
C ALA A 16 -1.05 7.71 -14.99
N ASP A 17 0.19 7.51 -15.43
CA ASP A 17 0.53 6.48 -16.41
C ASP A 17 0.59 5.08 -15.78
N GLN A 18 1.05 4.98 -14.52
CA GLN A 18 0.98 3.73 -13.76
C GLN A 18 -0.46 3.20 -13.65
N PHE A 19 -1.45 4.09 -13.55
CA PHE A 19 -2.86 3.71 -13.40
C PHE A 19 -3.49 3.11 -14.66
N ASN A 20 -2.77 3.09 -15.79
CA ASN A 20 -3.20 2.41 -17.01
C ASN A 20 -2.95 0.89 -16.96
N TYR A 21 -2.25 0.40 -15.94
CA TYR A 21 -2.01 -1.04 -15.73
C TYR A 21 -3.08 -1.63 -14.81
N GLN A 22 -3.47 -2.89 -15.07
CA GLN A 22 -4.45 -3.59 -14.22
C GLN A 22 -3.90 -3.88 -12.81
N ILE A 23 -2.59 -4.12 -12.71
CA ILE A 23 -1.88 -4.44 -11.48
C ILE A 23 -0.67 -3.51 -11.35
N ILE A 24 -0.42 -3.03 -10.13
CA ILE A 24 0.83 -2.39 -9.73
C ILE A 24 1.44 -3.21 -8.59
N VAL A 25 2.69 -3.61 -8.76
CA VAL A 25 3.46 -4.30 -7.71
C VAL A 25 4.16 -3.27 -6.83
N VAL A 26 3.92 -3.36 -5.53
CA VAL A 26 4.43 -2.43 -4.52
C VAL A 26 5.26 -3.22 -3.51
N VAL A 27 6.56 -3.25 -3.77
CA VAL A 27 7.56 -3.94 -2.96
C VAL A 27 8.11 -2.99 -1.90
N ASP A 28 8.35 -3.52 -0.70
CA ASP A 28 9.04 -2.77 0.36
C ASP A 28 10.49 -2.45 -0.03
N GLY A 29 10.98 -1.28 0.42
CA GLY A 29 12.38 -0.92 0.33
C GLY A 29 13.09 -1.14 1.67
N ASN A 30 13.83 -0.13 2.13
CA ASN A 30 14.35 -0.13 3.50
C ASN A 30 13.22 -0.23 4.54
N VAL A 31 12.09 0.40 4.24
CA VAL A 31 10.87 0.40 5.05
C VAL A 31 9.62 0.25 4.16
N VAL A 32 8.44 0.46 4.73
CA VAL A 32 7.18 0.53 3.98
C VAL A 32 7.21 1.64 2.91
N PRO A 33 6.58 1.41 1.74
CA PRO A 33 6.60 2.35 0.63
C PRO A 33 5.57 3.47 0.80
N ASP A 34 6.04 4.71 0.92
CA ASP A 34 5.26 5.96 0.98
C ASP A 34 4.31 6.17 -0.22
N ARG A 35 4.62 5.54 -1.36
CA ARG A 35 3.79 5.55 -2.57
C ARG A 35 2.54 4.65 -2.50
N LEU A 36 2.44 3.74 -1.52
CA LEU A 36 1.33 2.78 -1.44
C LEU A 36 -0.05 3.47 -1.37
N PRO A 37 -0.29 4.48 -0.51
CA PRO A 37 -1.57 5.18 -0.47
C PRO A 37 -1.97 5.79 -1.82
N THR A 38 -1.03 6.47 -2.50
CA THR A 38 -1.27 7.07 -3.81
C THR A 38 -1.61 6.02 -4.87
N GLN A 39 -0.89 4.90 -4.87
CA GLN A 39 -1.13 3.82 -5.83
C GLN A 39 -2.44 3.08 -5.57
N MET A 40 -2.81 2.87 -4.29
CA MET A 40 -4.12 2.32 -3.92
C MET A 40 -5.28 3.26 -4.23
N ASN A 41 -5.08 4.58 -4.18
CA ASN A 41 -6.10 5.58 -4.55
C ASN A 41 -6.28 5.72 -6.08
N GLY A 42 -5.46 5.03 -6.87
CA GLY A 42 -5.56 4.93 -8.33
C GLY A 42 -6.66 3.96 -8.80
N ASN A 43 -6.51 3.45 -10.03
CA ASN A 43 -7.47 2.52 -10.65
C ASN A 43 -6.89 1.10 -10.85
N SER A 44 -5.76 0.79 -10.22
CA SER A 44 -5.05 -0.49 -10.36
C SER A 44 -5.19 -1.33 -9.09
N ALA A 45 -5.23 -2.65 -9.24
CA ALA A 45 -5.12 -3.54 -8.10
C ALA A 45 -3.67 -3.56 -7.60
N ILE A 46 -3.48 -3.54 -6.28
CA ILE A 46 -2.14 -3.54 -5.69
C ILE A 46 -1.76 -4.96 -5.29
N VAL A 47 -0.56 -5.37 -5.68
CA VAL A 47 0.11 -6.56 -5.19
C VAL A 47 1.26 -6.14 -4.27
N LYS A 48 1.29 -6.64 -3.04
CA LYS A 48 2.31 -6.31 -2.05
C LYS A 48 2.74 -7.56 -1.28
N GLN A 49 4.02 -7.69 -0.93
CA GLN A 49 4.47 -8.80 -0.08
C GLN A 49 3.95 -8.67 1.35
N LEU A 50 3.71 -9.82 1.98
CA LEU A 50 3.59 -9.91 3.44
C LEU A 50 4.88 -9.39 4.09
N THR A 51 4.72 -8.59 5.13
CA THR A 51 5.83 -7.91 5.80
C THR A 51 5.45 -7.63 7.24
N GLU A 52 6.44 -7.60 8.12
CA GLU A 52 6.25 -7.13 9.50
C GLU A 52 6.33 -5.59 9.59
N ARG A 53 6.76 -4.93 8.50
CA ARG A 53 6.83 -3.47 8.42
C ARG A 53 5.44 -2.92 8.15
N ILE A 54 4.91 -2.15 9.10
CA ILE A 54 3.53 -1.63 9.03
C ILE A 54 3.48 -0.11 9.11
N GLU A 55 2.47 0.45 8.46
CA GLU A 55 1.93 1.76 8.82
C GLU A 55 0.72 1.60 9.72
N HIS A 56 0.33 2.68 10.42
CA HIS A 56 -0.79 2.69 11.35
C HIS A 56 -2.12 2.18 10.78
N TRP A 57 -2.33 2.30 9.46
CA TRP A 57 -3.57 1.94 8.78
C TRP A 57 -3.56 0.52 8.18
N TYR A 58 -2.42 -0.18 8.17
CA TYR A 58 -2.26 -1.49 7.51
C TYR A 58 -3.14 -2.59 8.11
N SER A 59 -3.60 -2.44 9.35
CA SER A 59 -4.58 -3.34 9.98
C SER A 59 -5.91 -3.44 9.21
N SER A 60 -6.20 -2.47 8.33
CA SER A 60 -7.39 -2.47 7.48
C SER A 60 -7.20 -3.18 6.13
N LEU A 61 -5.96 -3.59 5.80
CA LEU A 61 -5.66 -4.32 4.58
C LEU A 61 -6.19 -5.76 4.67
N ARG A 62 -6.82 -6.22 3.59
CA ARG A 62 -7.46 -7.54 3.50
C ARG A 62 -7.13 -8.19 2.16
N HIS A 63 -6.38 -9.28 2.22
CA HIS A 63 -6.00 -10.07 1.04
C HIS A 63 -7.23 -10.48 0.23
N GLY A 64 -7.21 -10.20 -1.07
CA GLY A 64 -8.27 -10.55 -2.02
C GLY A 64 -9.52 -9.67 -1.97
N GLU A 65 -9.60 -8.73 -1.01
CA GLU A 65 -10.69 -7.76 -0.89
C GLU A 65 -10.27 -6.39 -1.43
N ASN A 66 -9.21 -5.81 -0.87
CA ASN A 66 -8.74 -4.44 -1.15
C ASN A 66 -7.25 -4.38 -1.52
N ILE A 67 -6.53 -5.49 -1.38
CA ILE A 67 -5.14 -5.66 -1.79
C ILE A 67 -4.89 -7.13 -2.14
N ILE A 68 -3.91 -7.44 -2.98
CA ILE A 68 -3.40 -8.78 -3.21
C ILE A 68 -2.08 -8.90 -2.44
N LEU A 69 -1.98 -9.94 -1.60
CA LEU A 69 -0.78 -10.21 -0.82
C LEU A 69 -0.07 -11.45 -1.35
N VAL A 70 1.26 -11.36 -1.43
CA VAL A 70 2.16 -12.48 -1.79
C VAL A 70 3.06 -12.80 -0.60
N LYS A 71 3.78 -13.93 -0.64
CA LYS A 71 4.72 -14.33 0.41
C LYS A 71 5.77 -13.25 0.66
N SER A 72 6.31 -13.22 1.87
CA SER A 72 7.32 -12.25 2.29
C SER A 72 8.62 -12.35 1.49
N ASP A 73 8.94 -13.55 0.98
CA ASP A 73 10.07 -13.83 0.10
C ASP A 73 9.76 -13.63 -1.40
N ILE A 74 8.52 -13.23 -1.74
CA ILE A 74 8.06 -12.93 -3.10
C ILE A 74 8.08 -14.18 -4.02
N SER A 75 8.29 -15.38 -3.47
CA SER A 75 8.45 -16.62 -4.25
C SER A 75 7.21 -17.02 -5.07
N ASP A 76 6.03 -16.54 -4.70
CA ASP A 76 4.74 -16.80 -5.37
C ASP A 76 4.22 -15.60 -6.19
N LEU A 77 5.06 -14.59 -6.44
CA LEU A 77 4.65 -13.38 -7.18
C LEU A 77 4.24 -13.70 -8.62
N GLU A 78 5.08 -14.41 -9.38
CA GLU A 78 4.83 -14.71 -10.79
C GLU A 78 3.55 -15.53 -10.97
N GLU A 79 3.42 -16.64 -10.22
CA GLU A 79 2.21 -17.47 -10.19
C GLU A 79 0.97 -16.65 -9.82
N THR A 80 1.09 -15.75 -8.83
CA THR A 80 -0.01 -14.87 -8.43
C THR A 80 -0.40 -13.90 -9.55
N LEU A 81 0.56 -13.28 -10.24
CA LEU A 81 0.27 -12.38 -11.35
C LEU A 81 -0.42 -13.11 -12.51
N GLU A 82 0.08 -14.28 -12.91
CA GLU A 82 -0.53 -15.10 -13.96
C GLU A 82 -1.96 -15.53 -13.62
N ARG A 83 -2.22 -15.85 -12.35
CA ARG A 83 -3.56 -16.20 -11.87
C ARG A 83 -4.50 -15.00 -11.91
N GLU A 84 -4.09 -13.87 -11.33
CA GLU A 84 -4.98 -12.72 -11.14
C GLU A 84 -5.28 -12.00 -12.46
N LEU A 85 -4.32 -11.93 -13.40
CA LEU A 85 -4.50 -11.31 -14.72
C LEU A 85 -5.56 -12.01 -15.58
N LYS A 86 -5.91 -13.26 -15.29
CA LYS A 86 -6.99 -13.99 -15.97
C LYS A 86 -8.39 -13.49 -15.59
N ASN A 87 -8.52 -12.63 -14.58
CA ASN A 87 -9.81 -12.13 -14.09
C ASN A 87 -9.82 -10.60 -13.90
N ALA A 88 -9.94 -9.87 -15.00
CA ALA A 88 -10.04 -8.41 -15.00
C ALA A 88 -11.16 -7.86 -14.12
N SER A 89 -12.31 -8.55 -14.04
CA SER A 89 -13.45 -8.11 -13.20
C SER A 89 -13.12 -8.14 -11.70
N ARG A 90 -12.38 -9.16 -11.27
CA ARG A 90 -11.88 -9.29 -9.90
C ARG A 90 -10.85 -8.19 -9.61
N LEU A 91 -9.90 -7.95 -10.51
CA LEU A 91 -8.91 -6.89 -10.36
C LEU A 91 -9.55 -5.52 -10.24
N ALA A 92 -10.52 -5.19 -11.09
CA ALA A 92 -11.26 -3.92 -11.04
C ALA A 92 -12.00 -3.75 -9.70
N ARG A 93 -12.59 -4.84 -9.16
CA ARG A 93 -13.22 -4.82 -7.83
C ARG A 93 -12.22 -4.58 -6.71
N ILE A 94 -11.08 -5.26 -6.73
CA ILE A 94 -10.01 -5.07 -5.71
C ILE A 94 -9.47 -3.65 -5.77
N ALA A 95 -9.19 -3.13 -6.97
CA ALA A 95 -8.74 -1.76 -7.18
C ALA A 95 -9.72 -0.73 -6.60
N LYS A 96 -11.02 -0.89 -6.92
CA LYS A 96 -12.09 -0.04 -6.37
C LYS A 96 -12.15 -0.10 -4.84
N ASN A 97 -12.05 -1.29 -4.26
CA ASN A 97 -12.09 -1.47 -2.81
C ASN A 97 -10.85 -0.88 -2.12
N GLY A 98 -9.66 -1.05 -2.71
CA GLY A 98 -8.41 -0.43 -2.23
C GLY A 98 -8.50 1.09 -2.21
N LYS A 99 -9.04 1.67 -3.29
CA LYS A 99 -9.31 3.11 -3.37
C LYS A 99 -10.27 3.60 -2.30
N LEU A 100 -11.41 2.91 -2.15
CA LEU A 100 -12.40 3.26 -1.13
C LEU A 100 -11.83 3.12 0.29
N LEU A 101 -10.98 2.12 0.53
CA LEU A 101 -10.31 1.95 1.82
C LEU A 101 -9.43 3.16 2.13
N VAL A 102 -8.50 3.52 1.22
CA VAL A 102 -7.58 4.64 1.43
C VAL A 102 -8.35 5.95 1.61
N GLN A 103 -9.36 6.21 0.78
CA GLN A 103 -10.20 7.40 0.92
C GLN A 103 -10.93 7.46 2.26
N LYS A 104 -11.28 6.30 2.84
CA LYS A 104 -11.93 6.22 4.14
C LYS A 104 -10.94 6.42 5.29
N VAL A 105 -9.84 5.67 5.30
CA VAL A 105 -8.94 5.58 6.47
C VAL A 105 -7.81 6.60 6.44
N LEU A 106 -7.50 7.18 5.28
CA LEU A 106 -6.47 8.20 5.09
C LEU A 106 -7.02 9.52 4.56
N SER A 107 -8.32 9.79 4.73
CA SER A 107 -8.83 11.16 4.56
C SER A 107 -8.18 12.10 5.58
N GLN A 108 -8.09 13.40 5.26
CA GLN A 108 -7.55 14.40 6.19
C GLN A 108 -8.19 14.28 7.58
N ARG A 109 -9.53 14.19 7.62
CA ARG A 109 -10.28 14.01 8.87
C ARG A 109 -9.91 12.72 9.61
N ALA A 110 -9.74 11.60 8.90
CA ALA A 110 -9.38 10.33 9.54
C ALA A 110 -7.97 10.39 10.15
N VAL A 111 -7.03 11.03 9.46
CA VAL A 111 -5.66 11.25 9.96
C VAL A 111 -5.66 12.19 11.17
N ASP A 112 -6.42 13.28 11.11
CA ASP A 112 -6.55 14.21 12.24
C ASP A 112 -7.13 13.51 13.48
N CYS A 113 -8.19 12.72 13.30
CA CYS A 113 -8.80 11.93 14.38
C CYS A 113 -7.81 10.90 14.96
N TYR A 114 -7.08 10.18 14.11
CA TYR A 114 -6.07 9.22 14.54
C TYR A 114 -5.01 9.90 15.42
N TRP A 115 -4.50 11.06 15.01
CA TRP A 115 -3.50 11.80 15.80
C TRP A 115 -4.06 12.33 17.11
N ALA A 116 -5.29 12.88 17.11
CA ALA A 116 -5.92 13.37 18.32
C ALA A 116 -6.10 12.23 19.36
N GLU A 117 -6.66 11.09 18.94
CA GLU A 117 -6.86 9.93 19.80
C GLU A 117 -5.52 9.33 20.27
N LEU A 118 -4.53 9.22 19.37
CA LEU A 118 -3.20 8.71 19.71
C LEU A 118 -2.54 9.57 20.78
N LEU A 119 -2.56 10.90 20.62
CA LEU A 119 -1.95 11.83 21.57
C LEU A 119 -2.71 11.88 22.90
N GLU A 120 -4.04 11.80 22.87
CA GLU A 120 -4.86 11.71 24.08
C GLU A 120 -4.53 10.45 24.88
N VAL A 121 -4.51 9.28 24.24
CA VAL A 121 -4.12 8.02 24.89
C VAL A 121 -2.68 8.08 25.37
N TYR A 122 -1.75 8.56 24.54
CA TYR A 122 -0.34 8.68 24.92
C TYR A 122 -0.15 9.57 26.15
N SER A 123 -0.92 10.66 26.26
CA SER A 123 -0.84 11.58 27.40
C SER A 123 -1.14 10.91 28.75
N SER A 124 -1.96 9.86 28.76
CA SER A 124 -2.27 9.09 29.98
C SER A 124 -1.09 8.31 30.54
N PHE A 125 -0.04 8.09 29.73
CA PHE A 125 1.20 7.43 30.15
C PHE A 125 2.28 8.41 30.65
N LEU A 126 2.02 9.72 30.65
CA LEU A 126 2.99 10.71 31.09
C LEU A 126 3.04 10.79 32.62
N GLU A 127 4.20 10.54 33.21
CA GLU A 127 4.44 10.72 34.65
C GLU A 127 4.70 12.19 35.03
N LYS A 128 5.11 13.01 34.05
CA LYS A 128 5.43 14.43 34.22
C LYS A 128 4.87 15.24 33.05
N PRO A 129 4.46 16.50 33.28
CA PRO A 129 4.03 17.37 32.19
C PRO A 129 5.13 17.54 31.15
N VAL A 130 4.74 17.57 29.86
CA VAL A 130 5.65 17.96 28.78
C VAL A 130 5.94 19.45 28.95
N ALA A 131 7.21 19.82 29.10
CA ALA A 131 7.60 21.21 29.16
C ALA A 131 7.25 21.91 27.83
N PRO A 132 6.75 23.17 27.87
CA PRO A 132 6.45 23.93 26.66
C PRO A 132 7.70 24.28 25.84
#